data_AF-A0A8I2ZQS2-F1
#
_entry.id   AF-A0A8I2ZQS2-F1
#
_cell.length_a   1.000
_cell.length_b   1.000
_cell.length_c   1.000
_cell.angle_alpha   90.00
_cell.angle_beta   90.00
_cell.angle_gamma   90.00
#
_symmetry.space_group_name_H-M   'P 1'
#
loop_
_entity.id
_entity.type
_entity.pdbx_description
1 polymer ?
#
loop_
_entity_poly.entity_id
_entity_poly.type
_entity_poly.pdbx_seq_one_letter_code
_entity_poly.pdbx_strand_id
1 'polypeptide(L)'
;MVIAGFFAIACFNCFEILITLLDRFKRPKSLYFWSMLVTTLGILLHTIVVLLRYYALGPNFILAVLTCVGWYGMVTGFSVVLYSRVHLVEPDKTKTRWILVMIITSFCVFHVPVTVLFLGSNTRHTATFIRAFGVYERVQLAGFCIQECLISGFYILESLRSLRPILAIKLPRERQIIRNLVIVNVFVIALDISLLVTQYTGNFQIQTTYKPVVYSIKLKMEFIILNRLLCLVQHGNNNDWYNLESSGARESRSLQRNPWARKSQIIQLTLHCQGISGFRLVRLLLQRAS
;
A
#
# COMPACT_ATOMS: atom_id res chain seq x y z
N MET A 1 -5.88 28.52 -14.58
CA MET A 1 -5.96 27.27 -15.39
C MET A 1 -5.22 26.09 -14.75
N VAL A 2 -4.04 26.31 -14.15
CA VAL A 2 -3.25 25.24 -13.49
C VAL A 2 -4.02 24.48 -12.38
N ILE A 3 -4.76 25.22 -11.52
CA ILE A 3 -5.57 24.62 -10.44
C ILE A 3 -6.63 23.64 -10.97
N ALA A 4 -7.34 24.02 -12.05
CA ALA A 4 -8.35 23.17 -12.68
C ALA A 4 -7.71 21.92 -13.31
N GLY A 5 -6.51 22.05 -13.89
CA GLY A 5 -5.74 20.92 -14.41
C GLY A 5 -5.37 19.91 -13.33
N PHE A 6 -4.88 20.37 -12.18
CA PHE A 6 -4.57 19.49 -11.04
C PHE A 6 -5.80 18.78 -10.49
N PHE A 7 -6.93 19.50 -10.39
CA PHE A 7 -8.20 18.90 -9.98
C PHE A 7 -8.64 17.79 -10.94
N ALA A 8 -8.61 18.06 -12.25
CA ALA A 8 -9.00 17.08 -13.27
C ALA A 8 -8.13 15.83 -13.22
N ILE A 9 -6.81 15.99 -13.08
CA ILE A 9 -5.85 14.87 -12.98
C ILE A 9 -6.11 14.06 -11.71
N ALA A 10 -6.30 14.71 -10.55
CA ALA A 10 -6.57 14.02 -9.30
C ALA A 10 -7.87 13.19 -9.38
N CYS A 11 -8.96 13.79 -9.88
CA CYS A 11 -10.23 13.10 -10.05
C CYS A 11 -10.11 11.93 -11.05
N PHE A 12 -9.47 12.14 -12.20
CA PHE A 12 -9.26 11.09 -13.19
C PHE A 12 -8.50 9.89 -12.60
N ASN A 13 -7.39 10.16 -11.89
CA ASN A 13 -6.61 9.11 -11.22
C ASN A 13 -7.44 8.37 -10.16
N CYS A 14 -8.23 9.09 -9.35
CA CYS A 14 -9.10 8.47 -8.36
C CYS A 14 -10.14 7.55 -8.99
N PHE A 15 -10.78 7.96 -10.09
CA PHE A 15 -11.74 7.12 -10.80
C PHE A 15 -11.09 5.88 -11.41
N GLU A 16 -9.92 6.04 -12.04
CA GLU A 16 -9.16 4.91 -12.59
C GLU A 16 -8.82 3.89 -11.50
N ILE A 17 -8.31 4.36 -10.35
CA ILE A 17 -8.00 3.51 -9.20
C ILE A 17 -9.27 2.83 -8.67
N LEU A 18 -10.38 3.57 -8.52
CA LEU A 18 -11.63 3.03 -8.00
C LEU A 18 -12.19 1.91 -8.89
N ILE A 19 -12.25 2.14 -10.20
CA ILE A 19 -12.73 1.16 -11.18
C ILE A 19 -11.85 -0.10 -11.13
N THR A 20 -10.52 0.09 -11.17
CA THR A 20 -9.57 -1.03 -11.15
C THR A 20 -9.63 -1.81 -9.83
N LEU A 21 -9.84 -1.12 -8.71
CA LEU A 21 -9.98 -1.74 -7.39
C LEU A 21 -11.25 -2.61 -7.31
N LEU A 22 -12.37 -2.11 -7.81
CA LEU A 22 -13.65 -2.83 -7.81
C LEU A 22 -13.62 -4.05 -8.74
N ASP A 23 -12.98 -3.94 -9.91
CA ASP A 23 -12.87 -5.06 -10.85
C ASP A 23 -11.95 -6.19 -10.30
N ARG A 24 -10.85 -5.81 -9.65
CA ARG A 24 -9.86 -6.77 -9.10
C ARG A 24 -10.40 -7.58 -7.91
N PHE A 25 -11.12 -6.95 -7.00
CA PHE A 25 -11.50 -7.54 -5.72
C PHE A 25 -12.99 -7.94 -5.68
N LYS A 26 -13.33 -9.08 -6.30
CA LYS A 26 -14.70 -9.65 -6.26
C LYS A 26 -15.19 -10.09 -4.86
N ARG A 27 -14.32 -10.10 -3.84
CA ARG A 27 -14.65 -10.38 -2.43
C ARG A 27 -13.91 -9.42 -1.48
N PRO A 28 -14.54 -8.35 -0.97
CA PRO A 28 -13.88 -7.31 -0.18
C PRO A 28 -13.70 -7.71 1.29
N LYS A 29 -12.81 -8.67 1.56
CA LYS A 29 -12.49 -9.09 2.94
C LYS A 29 -11.11 -8.65 3.45
N SER A 30 -10.26 -8.08 2.59
CA SER A 30 -8.92 -7.66 3.01
C SER A 30 -8.90 -6.23 3.54
N LEU A 31 -8.12 -6.00 4.60
CA LEU A 31 -7.85 -4.67 5.14
C LEU A 31 -7.21 -3.73 4.10
N TYR A 32 -6.42 -4.30 3.18
CA TYR A 32 -5.87 -3.58 2.03
C TYR A 32 -6.95 -2.96 1.13
N PHE A 33 -8.02 -3.72 0.83
CA PHE A 33 -9.10 -3.21 -0.03
C PHE A 33 -9.80 -2.03 0.64
N TRP A 34 -10.18 -2.17 1.92
CA TRP A 34 -10.87 -1.10 2.65
C TRP A 34 -10.01 0.14 2.83
N SER A 35 -8.71 -0.01 3.12
CA SER A 35 -7.79 1.13 3.23
C SER A 35 -7.59 1.84 1.89
N MET A 36 -7.38 1.10 0.79
CA MET A 36 -7.30 1.69 -0.56
C MET A 36 -8.59 2.43 -0.93
N LEU A 37 -9.76 1.85 -0.66
CA LEU A 37 -11.05 2.45 -0.95
C LEU A 37 -11.26 3.75 -0.15
N VAL A 38 -11.07 3.70 1.17
CA VAL A 38 -11.21 4.87 2.04
C VAL A 38 -10.24 5.99 1.63
N THR A 39 -9.00 5.65 1.27
CA THR A 39 -8.03 6.67 0.83
C THR A 39 -8.46 7.29 -0.50
N THR A 40 -8.90 6.48 -1.46
CA THR A 40 -9.35 6.95 -2.77
C THR A 40 -10.57 7.87 -2.65
N LEU A 41 -11.55 7.48 -1.83
CA LEU A 41 -12.73 8.30 -1.54
C LEU A 41 -12.36 9.56 -0.74
N GLY A 42 -11.41 9.47 0.18
CA GLY A 42 -10.89 10.62 0.94
C GLY A 42 -10.24 11.66 0.04
N ILE A 43 -9.40 11.24 -0.91
CA ILE A 43 -8.80 12.13 -1.92
C ILE A 43 -9.90 12.78 -2.76
N LEU A 44 -10.88 12.00 -3.25
CA LEU A 44 -11.96 12.53 -4.08
C LEU A 44 -12.80 13.55 -3.31
N LEU A 45 -13.21 13.23 -2.08
CA LEU A 45 -13.97 14.12 -1.20
C LEU A 45 -13.18 15.41 -0.91
N HIS A 46 -11.91 15.29 -0.52
CA HIS A 46 -11.07 16.45 -0.23
C HIS A 46 -10.93 17.35 -1.46
N THR A 47 -10.66 16.76 -2.62
CA THR A 47 -10.49 17.47 -3.89
C THR A 47 -11.76 18.24 -4.24
N ILE A 48 -12.93 17.57 -4.28
CA ILE A 48 -14.24 18.19 -4.58
C ILE A 48 -14.56 19.32 -3.61
N VAL A 49 -14.38 19.11 -2.31
CA VAL A 49 -14.73 20.11 -1.29
C VAL A 49 -13.82 21.32 -1.38
N VAL A 50 -12.51 21.14 -1.59
CA VAL A 50 -11.57 22.26 -1.80
C VAL A 50 -11.94 23.06 -3.05
N LEU A 51 -12.39 22.41 -4.13
CA LEU A 51 -12.89 23.08 -5.32
C LEU A 51 -14.15 23.91 -5.02
N LEU A 52 -15.13 23.33 -4.32
CA LEU A 52 -16.34 24.04 -3.91
C LEU A 52 -16.03 25.26 -3.06
N ARG A 53 -15.05 25.16 -2.15
CA ARG A 53 -14.57 26.31 -1.35
C ARG A 53 -13.89 27.37 -2.20
N TYR A 54 -13.10 26.96 -3.19
CA TYR A 54 -12.40 27.88 -4.08
C TYR A 54 -13.38 28.75 -4.87
N TYR A 55 -14.50 28.19 -5.33
CA TYR A 55 -15.57 28.93 -6.02
C TYR A 55 -16.64 29.52 -5.09
N ALA A 56 -16.47 29.39 -3.76
CA ALA A 56 -17.42 29.84 -2.76
C ALA A 56 -18.87 29.32 -2.96
N LEU A 57 -19.02 28.09 -3.47
CA LEU A 57 -20.31 27.49 -3.87
C LEU A 57 -21.13 26.90 -2.70
N GLY A 58 -20.77 27.20 -1.44
CA GLY A 58 -21.51 26.68 -0.29
C GLY A 58 -21.07 27.27 1.06
N PRO A 59 -21.69 26.85 2.16
CA PRO A 59 -21.42 27.39 3.49
C PRO A 59 -19.97 27.11 3.92
N ASN A 60 -19.19 28.16 4.16
CA ASN A 60 -17.76 28.07 4.44
C ASN A 60 -17.41 27.11 5.58
N PHE A 61 -18.20 27.12 6.66
CA PHE A 61 -17.94 26.26 7.83
C PHE A 61 -18.17 24.77 7.54
N ILE A 62 -19.28 24.44 6.87
CA ILE A 62 -19.61 23.04 6.50
C ILE A 62 -18.55 22.48 5.56
N LEU A 63 -18.18 23.27 4.55
CA LEU A 63 -17.12 22.88 3.63
C LEU A 63 -15.76 22.76 4.33
N ALA A 64 -15.50 23.55 5.38
CA ALA A 64 -14.28 23.40 6.18
C ALA A 64 -14.22 22.09 6.96
N VAL A 65 -15.32 21.68 7.58
CA VAL A 65 -15.41 20.39 8.26
C VAL A 65 -15.23 19.23 7.27
N LEU A 66 -15.92 19.28 6.12
CA LEU A 66 -15.78 18.29 5.05
C LEU A 66 -14.34 18.21 4.49
N THR A 67 -13.64 19.35 4.42
CA THR A 67 -12.23 19.40 4.00
C THR A 67 -11.36 18.57 4.96
N CYS A 68 -11.61 18.70 6.27
CA CYS A 68 -10.89 17.95 7.31
C CYS A 68 -11.17 16.45 7.20
N VAL A 69 -12.44 16.07 7.01
CA VAL A 69 -12.83 14.66 6.85
C VAL A 69 -12.15 14.01 5.64
N GLY A 70 -12.18 14.67 4.48
CA GLY A 70 -11.50 14.18 3.28
C GLY A 70 -9.98 14.10 3.48
N TRP A 71 -9.39 15.11 4.15
CA TRP A 71 -7.96 15.13 4.45
C TRP A 71 -7.53 13.98 5.36
N TYR A 72 -8.33 13.67 6.38
CA TYR A 72 -8.08 12.54 7.29
C TYR A 72 -8.10 11.22 6.52
N GLY A 73 -9.15 10.99 5.71
CA GLY A 73 -9.26 9.81 4.86
C GLY A 73 -8.09 9.68 3.88
N MET A 74 -7.63 10.79 3.30
CA MET A 74 -6.50 10.81 2.38
C MET A 74 -5.17 10.47 3.05
N VAL A 75 -4.78 11.17 4.13
CA VAL A 75 -3.43 11.01 4.72
C VAL A 75 -3.35 9.77 5.60
N THR A 76 -4.33 9.61 6.49
CA THR A 76 -4.35 8.46 7.40
C THR A 76 -4.66 7.18 6.65
N GLY A 77 -5.59 7.24 5.69
CA GLY A 77 -5.89 6.09 4.84
C GLY A 77 -4.65 5.60 4.10
N PHE A 78 -3.85 6.51 3.52
CA PHE A 78 -2.62 6.15 2.83
C PHE A 78 -1.59 5.48 3.75
N SER A 79 -1.41 6.02 4.96
CA SER A 79 -0.56 5.39 5.98
C SER A 79 -1.02 3.96 6.31
N VAL A 80 -2.33 3.71 6.36
CA VAL A 80 -2.89 2.36 6.59
C VAL A 80 -2.71 1.45 5.37
N VAL A 81 -2.73 1.98 4.14
CA VAL A 81 -2.39 1.22 2.92
C VAL A 81 -0.95 0.71 2.99
N LEU A 82 0.00 1.57 3.35
CA LEU A 82 1.41 1.20 3.54
C LEU A 82 1.56 0.15 4.65
N TYR A 83 0.88 0.34 5.79
CA TYR A 83 0.83 -0.66 6.86
C TYR A 83 0.31 -2.01 6.38
N SER A 84 -0.79 -2.01 5.63
CA SER A 84 -1.38 -3.24 5.11
C SER A 84 -0.42 -3.99 4.18
N ARG A 85 0.44 -3.27 3.43
CA ARG A 85 1.48 -3.91 2.60
C ARG A 85 2.60 -4.52 3.44
N VAL A 86 3.09 -3.80 4.44
CA VAL A 86 4.12 -4.33 5.36
C VAL A 86 3.59 -5.58 6.05
N HIS A 87 2.34 -5.56 6.51
CA HIS A 87 1.71 -6.70 7.16
C HIS A 87 1.61 -7.95 6.27
N LEU A 88 1.52 -7.77 4.94
CA LEU A 88 1.48 -8.90 3.99
C LEU A 88 2.86 -9.52 3.74
N VAL A 89 3.95 -8.77 3.96
CA VAL A 89 5.33 -9.23 3.70
C VAL A 89 6.03 -9.69 4.97
N GLU A 90 5.81 -9.03 6.10
CA GLU A 90 6.48 -9.32 7.36
C GLU A 90 5.71 -10.39 8.17
N PRO A 91 6.34 -11.54 8.50
CA PRO A 91 5.71 -12.57 9.32
C PRO A 91 5.63 -12.18 10.82
N ASP A 92 6.51 -11.30 11.31
CA ASP A 92 6.49 -10.85 12.70
C ASP A 92 5.43 -9.78 12.96
N LYS A 93 4.41 -10.16 13.73
CA LYS A 93 3.31 -9.27 14.12
C LYS A 93 3.74 -8.16 15.09
N THR A 94 4.85 -8.32 15.79
CA THR A 94 5.31 -7.35 16.80
C THR A 94 5.77 -6.06 16.14
N LYS A 95 6.63 -6.15 15.13
CA LYS A 95 7.11 -5.00 14.35
C LYS A 95 5.95 -4.27 13.66
N THR A 96 5.02 -5.04 13.10
CA THR A 96 3.83 -4.49 12.46
C THR A 96 2.95 -3.71 13.46
N ARG A 97 2.77 -4.22 14.69
CA ARG A 97 2.03 -3.48 15.74
C ARG A 97 2.69 -2.15 16.11
N TRP A 98 4.02 -2.09 16.17
CA TRP A 98 4.73 -0.82 16.41
C TRP A 98 4.45 0.22 15.33
N ILE A 99 4.39 -0.20 14.05
CA ILE A 99 4.01 0.68 12.95
C ILE A 99 2.58 1.21 13.13
N LEU A 100 1.63 0.35 13.53
CA LEU A 100 0.26 0.79 13.80
C LEU A 100 0.20 1.81 14.94
N VAL A 101 0.94 1.58 16.03
CA VAL A 101 1.03 2.52 17.16
C VAL A 101 1.60 3.86 16.71
N MET A 102 2.63 3.85 15.85
CA MET A 102 3.18 5.06 15.26
C MET A 102 2.12 5.82 14.44
N ILE A 103 1.34 5.14 13.59
CA ILE A 103 0.27 5.76 12.80
C ILE A 103 -0.79 6.41 13.70
N ILE A 104 -1.24 5.72 14.75
CA ILE A 104 -2.25 6.23 15.68
C ILE A 104 -1.71 7.43 16.46
N THR A 105 -0.46 7.37 16.91
CA THR A 105 0.17 8.46 17.67
C THR A 105 0.33 9.69 16.79
N SER A 106 0.84 9.53 15.56
CA SER A 106 0.92 10.61 14.57
C SER A 106 -0.44 11.20 14.25
N PHE A 107 -1.49 10.38 14.16
CA PHE A 107 -2.85 10.88 13.96
C PHE A 107 -3.26 11.83 15.08
N CYS A 108 -3.12 11.42 16.34
CA CYS A 108 -3.50 12.25 17.47
C CYS A 108 -2.65 13.53 17.57
N VAL A 109 -1.33 13.42 17.41
CA VAL A 109 -0.39 14.54 17.56
C VAL A 109 -0.50 15.54 16.41
N PHE A 110 -0.69 15.08 15.18
CA PHE A 110 -0.68 15.96 14.00
C PHE A 110 -2.06 16.36 13.52
N HIS A 111 -3.05 15.46 13.45
CA HIS A 111 -4.37 15.84 12.91
C HIS A 111 -5.17 16.72 13.88
N VAL A 112 -5.17 16.43 15.18
CA VAL A 112 -6.02 17.15 16.15
C VAL A 112 -5.67 18.65 16.22
N PRO A 113 -4.39 19.05 16.42
CA PRO A 113 -4.07 20.46 16.58
C PRO A 113 -4.25 21.24 15.28
N VAL A 114 -3.92 20.64 14.12
CA VAL A 114 -4.15 21.28 12.81
C VAL A 114 -5.62 21.56 12.60
N THR A 115 -6.50 20.61 12.92
CA THR A 115 -7.94 20.77 12.73
C THR A 115 -8.52 21.86 13.64
N VAL A 116 -8.07 21.94 14.90
CA VAL A 116 -8.46 23.02 15.80
C VAL A 116 -8.00 24.38 15.25
N LEU A 117 -6.75 24.48 14.80
CA LEU A 117 -6.21 25.72 14.22
C LEU A 117 -6.92 26.10 12.90
N PHE A 118 -7.24 25.12 12.06
CA PHE A 118 -7.91 25.32 10.78
C PHE A 118 -9.37 25.75 10.96
N LEU A 119 -10.13 25.09 11.84
CA LEU A 119 -11.51 25.50 12.13
C LEU A 119 -11.52 26.85 12.86
N GLY A 120 -10.58 27.07 13.79
CA GLY A 120 -10.40 28.33 14.49
C GLY A 120 -10.10 29.51 13.55
N SER A 121 -9.30 29.30 12.50
CA SER A 121 -9.02 30.35 11.50
C SER A 121 -10.24 30.73 10.65
N ASN A 122 -11.30 29.91 10.63
CA ASN A 122 -12.57 30.22 9.97
C ASN A 122 -13.56 30.95 10.89
N THR A 123 -13.15 31.32 12.12
CA THR A 123 -13.96 32.09 13.10
C THR A 123 -13.45 33.54 13.26
N ARG A 124 -14.10 34.34 14.13
CA ARG A 124 -13.90 35.80 14.28
C ARG A 124 -12.48 36.24 14.73
N HIS A 125 -11.63 35.34 15.24
CA HIS A 125 -10.27 35.66 15.73
C HIS A 125 -9.16 35.27 14.74
N THR A 126 -9.33 35.62 13.47
CA THR A 126 -8.60 35.04 12.32
C THR A 126 -7.07 35.20 12.33
N ALA A 127 -6.52 36.33 12.79
CA ALA A 127 -5.11 36.67 12.57
C ALA A 127 -4.11 35.80 13.36
N THR A 128 -4.37 35.51 14.63
CA THR A 128 -3.47 34.72 15.49
C THR A 128 -3.49 33.23 15.09
N PHE A 129 -4.68 32.71 14.76
CA PHE A 129 -4.84 31.32 14.33
C PHE A 129 -4.18 31.03 12.99
N ILE A 130 -4.21 31.96 12.02
CA ILE A 130 -3.54 31.77 10.72
C ILE A 130 -2.02 31.62 10.89
N ARG A 131 -1.40 32.43 11.75
CA ARG A 131 0.06 32.36 11.97
C ARG A 131 0.46 31.03 12.61
N ALA A 132 -0.26 30.61 13.64
CA ALA A 132 -0.04 29.32 14.30
C ALA A 132 -0.31 28.15 13.35
N PHE A 133 -1.38 28.22 12.55
CA PHE A 133 -1.71 27.23 11.53
C PHE A 133 -0.58 27.06 10.51
N GLY A 134 -0.02 28.14 9.97
CA GLY A 134 1.05 28.05 8.97
C GLY A 134 2.33 27.38 9.50
N VAL A 135 2.68 27.59 10.77
CA VAL A 135 3.83 26.90 11.40
C VAL A 135 3.51 25.43 11.62
N TYR A 136 2.35 25.14 12.22
CA TYR A 136 1.98 23.78 12.58
C TYR A 136 1.75 22.91 11.34
N GLU A 137 1.20 23.47 10.25
CA GLU A 137 1.00 22.76 8.99
C GLU A 137 2.34 22.28 8.38
N ARG A 138 3.41 23.08 8.49
CA ARG A 138 4.75 22.68 8.02
C ARG A 138 5.33 21.55 8.87
N VAL A 139 5.22 21.66 10.19
CA VAL A 139 5.67 20.62 11.13
C VAL A 139 4.90 19.32 10.90
N GLN A 140 3.58 19.42 10.75
CA GLN A 140 2.70 18.30 10.47
C GLN A 140 3.04 17.61 9.15
N LEU A 141 3.26 18.37 8.07
CA LEU A 141 3.64 17.77 6.78
C LEU A 141 5.00 17.08 6.86
N ALA A 142 5.98 17.69 7.54
CA ALA A 142 7.28 17.05 7.78
C ALA A 142 7.15 15.77 8.62
N GLY A 143 6.31 15.79 9.66
CA GLY A 143 6.03 14.62 10.49
C GLY A 143 5.44 13.46 9.71
N PHE A 144 4.41 13.70 8.89
CA PHE A 144 3.84 12.66 8.02
C PHE A 144 4.83 12.18 6.95
N CYS A 145 5.64 13.08 6.38
CA CYS A 145 6.69 12.69 5.42
C CYS A 145 7.71 11.75 6.07
N ILE A 146 8.19 12.06 7.28
CA ILE A 146 9.09 11.18 8.03
C ILE A 146 8.41 9.84 8.32
N GLN A 147 7.16 9.86 8.76
CA GLN A 147 6.39 8.64 9.03
C GLN A 147 6.26 7.76 7.76
N GLU A 148 5.88 8.34 6.63
CA GLU A 148 5.74 7.61 5.35
C GLU A 148 7.09 7.07 4.87
N CYS A 149 8.17 7.85 4.98
CA CYS A 149 9.52 7.41 4.67
C CYS A 149 9.99 6.27 5.57
N LEU A 150 9.66 6.30 6.87
CA LEU A 150 10.00 5.22 7.81
C LEU A 150 9.25 3.93 7.47
N ILE A 151 7.95 3.99 7.18
CA ILE A 151 7.16 2.80 6.80
C ILE A 151 7.66 2.23 5.48
N SER A 152 7.88 3.10 4.47
CA SER A 152 8.39 2.71 3.16
C SER A 152 9.81 2.13 3.25
N GLY A 153 10.70 2.75 4.02
CA GLY A 153 12.05 2.26 4.26
C GLY A 153 12.07 0.90 4.95
N PHE A 154 11.25 0.73 5.99
CA PHE A 154 11.09 -0.56 6.67
C PHE A 154 10.60 -1.65 5.70
N TYR A 155 9.60 -1.33 4.87
CA TYR A 155 9.11 -2.24 3.83
C TYR A 155 10.21 -2.66 2.84
N ILE A 156 11.02 -1.71 2.36
CA ILE A 156 12.10 -1.99 1.41
C ILE A 156 13.14 -2.92 2.06
N LEU A 157 13.55 -2.64 3.29
CA LEU A 157 14.52 -3.49 4.00
C LEU A 157 14.02 -4.93 4.15
N GLU A 158 12.76 -5.10 4.56
CA GLU A 158 12.21 -6.43 4.80
C GLU A 158 11.90 -7.19 3.50
N SER A 159 11.41 -6.48 2.48
CA SER A 159 11.21 -7.07 1.15
C SER A 159 12.54 -7.49 0.53
N LEU A 160 13.62 -6.71 0.68
CA LEU A 160 14.96 -7.10 0.23
C LEU A 160 15.48 -8.33 0.97
N ARG A 161 15.26 -8.45 2.28
CA ARG A 161 15.63 -9.65 3.06
C ARG A 161 14.87 -10.89 2.58
N SER A 162 13.55 -10.77 2.44
CA SER A 162 12.67 -11.86 2.00
C SER A 162 12.95 -12.28 0.55
N LEU A 163 13.33 -11.34 -0.32
CA LEU A 163 13.61 -11.60 -1.74
C LEU A 163 15.06 -12.03 -1.99
N ARG A 164 16.02 -11.75 -1.10
CA ARG A 164 17.44 -12.13 -1.26
C ARG A 164 17.68 -13.63 -1.54
N PRO A 165 17.08 -14.59 -0.82
CA PRO A 165 17.27 -16.01 -1.11
C PRO A 165 16.64 -16.41 -2.45
N ILE A 166 15.50 -15.80 -2.82
CA ILE A 166 14.84 -16.01 -4.12
C ILE A 166 15.72 -15.44 -5.25
N LEU A 167 16.39 -14.31 -5.03
CA LEU A 167 17.28 -13.68 -6.00
C LEU A 167 18.53 -14.49 -6.30
N ALA A 168 19.03 -15.28 -5.34
CA ALA A 168 20.23 -16.10 -5.50
C ALA A 168 20.00 -17.28 -6.46
N ILE A 169 18.75 -17.69 -6.65
CA ILE A 169 18.39 -18.91 -7.38
C ILE A 169 17.75 -18.60 -8.75
N LYS A 170 17.21 -17.39 -8.95
CA LYS A 170 16.34 -17.08 -10.09
C LYS A 170 17.01 -16.37 -11.27
N LEU A 171 16.46 -16.62 -12.47
CA LEU A 171 16.92 -16.13 -13.78
C LEU A 171 16.91 -14.58 -13.90
N PRO A 172 17.71 -14.00 -14.83
CA PRO A 172 17.84 -12.55 -15.03
C PRO A 172 16.53 -11.80 -15.29
N ARG A 173 15.50 -12.46 -15.85
CA ARG A 173 14.18 -11.86 -16.11
C ARG A 173 13.40 -11.56 -14.83
N GLU A 174 13.54 -12.38 -13.79
CA GLU A 174 12.86 -12.16 -12.51
C GLU A 174 13.54 -11.06 -11.68
N ARG A 175 14.87 -10.95 -11.80
CA ARG A 175 15.65 -9.84 -11.21
C ARG A 175 15.18 -8.48 -11.71
N GLN A 176 14.72 -8.38 -12.96
CA GLN A 176 14.18 -7.15 -13.53
C GLN A 176 12.84 -6.74 -12.91
N ILE A 177 11.97 -7.71 -12.59
CA ILE A 177 10.68 -7.42 -11.93
C ILE A 177 10.93 -6.85 -10.52
N ILE A 178 11.90 -7.42 -9.80
CA ILE A 178 12.27 -6.97 -8.44
C ILE A 178 12.95 -5.60 -8.49
N ARG A 179 13.83 -5.35 -9.46
CA ARG A 179 14.40 -4.01 -9.68
C ARG A 179 13.33 -2.96 -9.94
N ASN A 180 12.33 -3.27 -10.77
CA ASN A 180 11.21 -2.38 -11.02
C ASN A 180 10.41 -2.11 -9.74
N LEU A 181 10.27 -3.08 -8.84
CA LEU A 181 9.60 -2.91 -7.54
C LEU A 181 10.34 -1.88 -6.66
N VAL A 182 11.67 -1.95 -6.62
CA VAL A 182 12.50 -1.00 -5.87
C VAL A 182 12.39 0.39 -6.47
N ILE A 183 12.45 0.52 -7.79
CA ILE A 183 12.33 1.82 -8.49
C ILE A 183 11.01 2.52 -8.14
N VAL A 184 9.89 1.78 -8.12
CA VAL A 184 8.59 2.39 -7.80
C VAL A 184 8.54 2.86 -6.33
N ASN A 185 9.09 2.12 -5.37
CA ASN A 185 9.13 2.57 -3.97
C ASN A 185 10.05 3.81 -3.79
N VAL A 186 11.19 3.86 -4.49
CA VAL A 186 12.06 5.06 -4.50
C VAL A 186 11.31 6.26 -5.08
N PHE A 187 10.52 6.06 -6.13
CA PHE A 187 9.69 7.12 -6.69
C PHE A 187 8.63 7.64 -5.70
N VAL A 188 8.02 6.76 -4.89
CA VAL A 188 7.09 7.17 -3.83
C VAL A 188 7.79 8.08 -2.81
N ILE A 189 9.00 7.74 -2.38
CA ILE A 189 9.81 8.59 -1.46
C ILE A 189 10.16 9.92 -2.13
N ALA A 190 10.48 9.94 -3.42
CA ALA A 190 10.74 11.18 -4.15
C ALA A 190 9.51 12.10 -4.18
N LEU A 191 8.30 11.54 -4.29
CA LEU A 191 7.05 12.29 -4.19
C LEU A 191 6.79 12.87 -2.78
N ASP A 192 7.28 12.21 -1.72
CA ASP A 192 7.25 12.77 -0.37
C ASP A 192 8.11 14.02 -0.23
N ILE A 193 9.32 13.95 -0.79
CA ILE A 193 10.26 15.07 -0.80
C ILE A 193 9.68 16.22 -1.62
N SER A 194 9.04 15.94 -2.78
CA SER A 194 8.44 17.00 -3.60
C SER A 194 7.30 17.73 -2.88
N LEU A 195 6.49 17.02 -2.09
CA LEU A 195 5.47 17.64 -1.23
C LEU A 195 6.10 18.54 -0.17
N LEU A 196 7.18 18.07 0.47
CA LEU A 196 7.90 18.84 1.48
C LEU A 196 8.45 20.14 0.88
N VAL A 197 9.18 20.04 -0.25
CA VAL A 197 9.74 21.19 -0.96
C VAL A 197 8.64 22.20 -1.33
N THR A 198 7.54 21.72 -1.90
CA THR A 198 6.40 22.58 -2.30
C THR A 198 5.85 23.35 -1.09
N GLN A 199 5.77 22.73 0.08
CA GLN A 199 5.30 23.41 1.29
C GLN A 199 6.25 24.50 1.77
N TYR A 200 7.56 24.31 1.64
CA TYR A 200 8.54 25.33 2.02
C TYR A 200 8.59 26.52 1.04
N THR A 201 8.09 26.38 -0.19
CA THR A 201 7.94 27.52 -1.12
C THR A 201 6.84 28.53 -0.73
N GLY A 202 6.05 28.25 0.31
CA GLY A 202 5.13 29.22 0.90
C GLY A 202 3.82 29.47 0.12
N ASN A 203 3.59 28.79 -1.01
CA ASN A 203 2.38 28.94 -1.82
C ASN A 203 1.26 27.99 -1.37
N PHE A 204 0.47 28.41 -0.38
CA PHE A 204 -0.61 27.60 0.23
C PHE A 204 -1.67 27.09 -0.75
N GLN A 205 -2.08 27.92 -1.73
CA GLN A 205 -3.10 27.55 -2.73
C GLN A 205 -2.61 26.49 -3.72
N ILE A 206 -1.33 26.54 -4.08
CA ILE A 206 -0.73 25.54 -4.98
C ILE A 206 -0.53 24.24 -4.22
N GLN A 207 -0.10 24.32 -2.97
CA GLN A 207 0.16 23.15 -2.14
C GLN A 207 -1.12 22.38 -1.77
N THR A 208 -2.23 23.07 -1.50
CA THR A 208 -3.54 22.41 -1.25
C THR A 208 -4.07 21.63 -2.47
N THR A 209 -3.75 22.04 -3.69
CA THR A 209 -4.17 21.35 -4.92
C THR A 209 -3.17 20.31 -5.40
N TYR A 210 -1.87 20.51 -5.12
CA TYR A 210 -0.82 19.55 -5.44
C TYR A 210 -0.85 18.30 -4.54
N LYS A 211 -1.18 18.46 -3.25
CA LYS A 211 -1.32 17.37 -2.27
C LYS A 211 -2.18 16.21 -2.81
N PRO A 212 -3.46 16.40 -3.19
CA PRO A 212 -4.31 15.32 -3.71
C PRO A 212 -3.75 14.61 -4.94
N VAL A 213 -3.13 15.36 -5.87
CA VAL A 213 -2.51 14.78 -7.07
C VAL A 213 -1.41 13.82 -6.66
N VAL A 214 -0.50 14.25 -5.78
CA VAL A 214 0.59 13.39 -5.31
C VAL A 214 0.06 12.15 -4.58
N TYR A 215 -0.90 12.29 -3.67
CA TYR A 215 -1.50 11.14 -2.98
C TYR A 215 -2.21 10.18 -3.95
N SER A 216 -2.86 10.68 -5.00
CA SER A 216 -3.46 9.82 -6.04
C SER A 216 -2.41 9.01 -6.80
N ILE A 217 -1.27 9.63 -7.15
CA ILE A 217 -0.16 8.96 -7.83
C ILE A 217 0.48 7.92 -6.90
N LYS A 218 0.70 8.28 -5.64
CA LYS A 218 1.20 7.36 -4.61
C LYS A 218 0.31 6.12 -4.54
N LEU A 219 -1.00 6.27 -4.36
CA LEU A 219 -1.93 5.14 -4.35
C LEU A 219 -1.87 4.28 -5.62
N LYS A 220 -1.72 4.90 -6.79
CA LYS A 220 -1.57 4.15 -8.05
C LYS A 220 -0.30 3.30 -8.04
N MET A 221 0.80 3.85 -7.54
CA MET A 221 2.07 3.12 -7.39
C MET A 221 1.95 1.96 -6.40
N GLU A 222 1.30 2.19 -5.26
CA GLU A 222 1.00 1.16 -4.25
C GLU A 222 0.25 -0.04 -4.86
N PHE A 223 -0.78 0.26 -5.66
CA PHE A 223 -1.56 -0.75 -6.37
C PHE A 223 -0.73 -1.55 -7.38
N ILE A 224 0.15 -0.89 -8.14
CA ILE A 224 1.07 -1.56 -9.07
C ILE A 224 2.02 -2.48 -8.32
N ILE A 225 2.58 -2.01 -7.19
CA ILE A 225 3.51 -2.81 -6.39
C ILE A 225 2.83 -4.06 -5.84
N LEU A 226 1.62 -3.96 -5.29
CA LEU A 226 0.91 -5.13 -4.77
C LEU A 226 0.66 -6.18 -5.86
N ASN A 227 0.20 -5.76 -7.05
CA ASN A 227 -0.06 -6.70 -8.15
C ASN A 227 1.21 -7.42 -8.61
N ARG A 228 2.34 -6.72 -8.64
CA ARG A 228 3.64 -7.33 -8.96
C ARG A 228 4.11 -8.30 -7.89
N LEU A 229 3.89 -7.98 -6.60
CA LEU A 229 4.21 -8.87 -5.49
C LEU A 229 3.40 -10.18 -5.56
N LEU A 230 2.08 -10.09 -5.80
CA LEU A 230 1.21 -11.27 -5.95
C LEU A 230 1.65 -12.17 -7.11
N CYS A 231 2.03 -11.56 -8.23
CA CYS A 231 2.54 -12.28 -9.39
C CYS A 231 3.84 -13.04 -9.07
N LEU A 232 4.78 -12.42 -8.35
CA LEU A 232 6.04 -13.06 -7.96
C LEU A 232 5.83 -14.28 -7.04
N VAL A 233 4.92 -14.19 -6.07
CA VAL A 233 4.61 -15.30 -5.17
C VAL A 233 3.99 -16.48 -5.93
N GLN A 234 3.07 -16.21 -6.86
CA GLN A 234 2.44 -17.26 -7.68
C GLN A 234 3.44 -17.95 -8.62
N HIS A 235 4.36 -17.19 -9.23
CA HIS A 235 5.38 -17.76 -10.12
C HIS A 235 6.48 -18.51 -9.36
N GLY A 236 6.81 -18.09 -8.12
CA GLY A 236 7.70 -18.86 -7.24
C GLY A 236 7.14 -20.26 -6.96
N ASN A 237 5.87 -20.33 -6.58
CA ASN A 237 5.22 -21.61 -6.27
C ASN A 237 5.14 -22.54 -7.49
N ASN A 238 4.77 -22.04 -8.68
CA ASN A 238 4.68 -22.88 -9.88
C ASN A 238 6.03 -23.45 -10.33
N ASN A 239 7.13 -22.71 -10.19
CA ASN A 239 8.45 -23.20 -10.59
C ASN A 239 9.01 -24.27 -9.63
N ASP A 240 8.62 -24.25 -8.35
CA ASP A 240 8.97 -25.32 -7.40
C ASP A 240 8.27 -26.64 -7.78
N TRP A 241 7.03 -26.59 -8.26
CA TRP A 241 6.35 -27.78 -8.79
C TRP A 241 7.04 -28.35 -10.03
N TYR A 242 7.48 -27.52 -10.99
CA TYR A 242 8.23 -27.99 -12.16
C TYR A 242 9.62 -28.57 -11.80
N ASN A 243 10.28 -28.03 -10.78
CA ASN A 243 11.59 -28.54 -10.32
C ASN A 243 11.48 -29.83 -9.49
N LEU A 244 10.40 -30.00 -8.70
CA LEU A 244 10.08 -31.25 -8.01
C LEU A 244 9.67 -32.35 -8.99
N GLU A 245 8.90 -32.03 -10.02
CA GLU A 245 8.46 -32.99 -11.02
C GLU A 245 9.60 -33.40 -11.98
N SER A 246 10.51 -32.48 -12.32
CA SER A 246 11.70 -32.80 -13.12
C SER A 246 12.79 -33.54 -12.33
N SER A 247 12.91 -33.31 -11.02
CA SER A 247 13.78 -34.13 -10.15
C SER A 247 13.21 -35.53 -9.92
N GLY A 248 11.89 -35.66 -9.69
CA GLY A 248 11.20 -36.94 -9.62
C GLY A 248 11.27 -37.73 -10.94
N ALA A 249 11.22 -37.06 -12.08
CA ALA A 249 11.37 -37.66 -13.42
C ALA A 249 12.83 -38.04 -13.78
N ARG A 250 13.83 -37.50 -13.07
CA ARG A 250 15.23 -37.94 -13.16
C ARG A 250 15.51 -39.13 -12.25
N GLU A 251 14.94 -39.15 -11.05
CA GLU A 251 15.14 -40.22 -10.07
C GLU A 251 14.42 -41.52 -10.46
N SER A 252 13.22 -41.41 -11.06
CA SER A 252 12.51 -42.54 -11.68
C SER A 252 13.24 -43.12 -12.91
N ARG A 253 14.00 -42.29 -13.63
CA ARG A 253 14.86 -42.74 -14.75
C ARG A 253 16.13 -43.45 -14.28
N SER A 254 16.68 -43.12 -13.12
CA SER A 254 17.79 -43.87 -12.51
C SER A 254 17.33 -45.20 -11.89
N LEU A 255 16.12 -45.28 -11.35
CA LEU A 255 15.57 -46.51 -10.77
C LEU A 255 15.06 -47.53 -11.80
N GLN A 256 14.75 -47.09 -13.03
CA GLN A 256 14.46 -48.00 -14.16
C GLN A 256 15.67 -48.80 -14.66
N ARG A 257 16.88 -48.53 -14.15
CA ARG A 257 18.13 -49.12 -14.63
C ARG A 257 18.56 -50.39 -13.87
N ASN A 258 17.83 -50.82 -12.84
CA ASN A 258 18.11 -52.05 -12.07
C ASN A 258 16.94 -53.05 -12.14
N PRO A 259 17.05 -54.17 -12.89
CA PRO A 259 15.95 -55.12 -13.09
C PRO A 259 15.53 -55.95 -11.86
N TRP A 260 16.29 -55.90 -10.75
CA TRP A 260 16.11 -56.83 -9.62
C TRP A 260 15.17 -56.37 -8.49
N ALA A 261 14.70 -55.11 -8.50
CA ALA A 261 13.84 -54.58 -7.43
C ALA A 261 12.32 -54.71 -7.70
N ARG A 262 11.92 -55.42 -8.76
CA ARG A 262 10.53 -55.36 -9.28
C ARG A 262 9.49 -56.15 -8.48
N LYS A 263 9.88 -57.05 -7.56
CA LYS A 263 8.94 -57.98 -6.91
C LYS A 263 8.52 -57.63 -5.49
N SER A 264 9.14 -56.67 -4.80
CA SER A 264 8.80 -56.36 -3.40
C SER A 264 7.93 -55.10 -3.21
N GLN A 265 7.92 -54.15 -4.16
CA GLN A 265 7.22 -52.86 -3.99
C GLN A 265 5.77 -52.83 -4.47
N ILE A 266 5.31 -53.80 -5.27
CA ILE A 266 3.91 -53.84 -5.76
C ILE A 266 2.92 -54.14 -4.61
N ILE A 267 3.39 -54.70 -3.49
CA ILE A 267 2.55 -54.97 -2.31
C ILE A 267 2.48 -53.76 -1.35
N GLN A 268 3.48 -52.87 -1.37
CA GLN A 268 3.51 -51.67 -0.51
C GLN A 268 2.73 -50.48 -1.08
N LEU A 269 2.59 -50.35 -2.41
CA LEU A 269 1.91 -49.20 -3.02
C LEU A 269 0.37 -49.27 -2.98
N THR A 270 -0.22 -50.44 -2.72
CA THR A 270 -1.69 -50.59 -2.69
C THR A 270 -2.30 -50.23 -1.33
N LEU A 271 -1.50 -50.12 -0.27
CA LEU A 271 -1.98 -49.83 1.10
C LEU A 271 -1.86 -48.37 1.54
N HIS A 272 -1.11 -47.51 0.82
CA HIS A 272 -0.96 -46.09 1.20
C HIS A 272 -1.83 -45.12 0.36
N CYS A 273 -2.70 -45.66 -0.50
CA CYS A 273 -3.62 -44.89 -1.36
C CYS A 273 -4.99 -44.60 -0.71
N GLN A 274 -5.17 -44.90 0.57
CA GLN A 274 -6.34 -44.50 1.36
C GLN A 274 -5.91 -43.86 2.67
N GLY A 275 -5.72 -42.53 2.67
CA GLY A 275 -5.65 -41.81 3.93
C GLY A 275 -4.79 -40.57 3.93
N ILE A 276 -5.46 -39.42 3.78
CA ILE A 276 -5.16 -38.17 4.50
C ILE A 276 -3.86 -37.46 4.08
N SER A 277 -3.99 -36.34 3.35
CA SER A 277 -3.33 -35.05 3.72
C SER A 277 -3.41 -33.92 2.68
N GLY A 278 -4.17 -34.04 1.58
CA GLY A 278 -4.35 -32.91 0.64
C GLY A 278 -5.28 -31.78 1.12
N PHE A 279 -6.23 -32.08 2.02
CA PHE A 279 -7.31 -31.13 2.37
C PHE A 279 -7.06 -30.25 3.61
N ARG A 280 -6.03 -30.53 4.42
CA ARG A 280 -5.72 -29.73 5.61
C ARG A 280 -4.88 -28.48 5.31
N LEU A 281 -4.04 -28.50 4.28
CA LEU A 281 -3.15 -27.37 3.95
C LEU A 281 -3.90 -26.20 3.30
N VAL A 282 -4.89 -26.51 2.45
CA VAL A 282 -5.77 -25.49 1.84
C VAL A 282 -6.69 -24.84 2.90
N ARG A 283 -7.10 -25.61 3.93
CA ARG A 283 -7.92 -25.08 5.03
C ARG A 283 -7.10 -24.20 5.99
N LEU A 284 -5.82 -24.52 6.22
CA LEU A 284 -4.91 -23.69 7.02
C LEU A 284 -4.52 -22.37 6.33
N LEU A 285 -4.42 -22.35 5.00
CA LEU A 285 -4.18 -21.10 4.25
C LEU A 285 -5.42 -20.21 4.16
N LEU A 286 -6.63 -20.79 4.12
CA LEU A 286 -7.88 -20.03 4.15
C LEU A 286 -8.27 -19.51 5.54
N GLN A 287 -7.77 -20.14 6.62
CA GLN A 287 -8.04 -19.72 8.00
C GLN A 287 -7.02 -18.68 8.53
N ARG A 288 -5.92 -18.44 7.79
CA ARG A 288 -4.95 -17.37 8.07
C ARG A 288 -5.25 -16.06 7.34
N ALA A 289 -6.30 -16.04 6.53
CA ALA A 289 -6.81 -14.90 5.77
C ALA A 289 -8.12 -14.32 6.35
N SER A 290 -8.43 -14.64 7.62
CA SER A 290 -9.51 -14.03 8.42
C SER A 290 -8.93 -13.22 9.57
#